data_AF-A0A0W0WGP2-F1
#
_entry.id   AF-A0A0W0WGP2-F1
#
_cell.length_a   1.000
_cell.length_b   1.000
_cell.length_c   1.000
_cell.angle_alpha   90.00
_cell.angle_beta   90.00
_cell.angle_gamma   90.00
#
_symmetry.space_group_name_H-M   'P 1'
#
loop_
_entity.id
_entity.type
_entity.pdbx_description
1 polymer ?
#
loop_
_entity_poly.entity_id
_entity_poly.type
_entity_poly.pdbx_seq_one_letter_code
_entity_poly.pdbx_strand_id
1 'polypeptide(L)'
;MNRIIGASVILCLISFACQAEMKTCPDPKTTSLQWGEPPSPWEINPFSPNPPQADENARFVQANILVAGMGQGVSCTYKTATGLYSIWWQVRVMIPAREDYRWIYTFGGFVCTNSLQDCEFSVVEE
;
A
#
# COMPACT_ATOMS: atom_id res chain seq x y z
N MET A 1 31.06 21.26 -28.99
CA MET A 1 30.40 20.45 -27.95
C MET A 1 29.22 19.75 -28.60
N ASN A 2 29.34 18.44 -28.88
CA ASN A 2 28.47 17.73 -29.83
C ASN A 2 27.00 17.76 -29.40
N ARG A 3 26.10 18.18 -30.30
CA ARG A 3 24.64 18.20 -30.09
C ARG A 3 24.09 16.83 -29.62
N ILE A 4 24.77 15.75 -30.00
CA ILE A 4 24.49 14.38 -29.59
C ILE A 4 24.74 14.17 -28.08
N ILE A 5 25.83 14.73 -27.53
CA ILE A 5 26.16 14.64 -26.10
C ILE A 5 25.15 15.45 -25.27
N GLY A 6 24.72 16.60 -25.76
CA GLY A 6 23.70 17.41 -25.10
C GLY A 6 22.34 16.69 -25.02
N ALA A 7 21.93 16.01 -26.09
CA ALA A 7 20.69 15.24 -26.10
C ALA A 7 20.72 14.03 -25.13
N SER A 8 21.85 13.32 -25.05
CA SER A 8 22.00 12.19 -24.13
C SER A 8 21.98 12.60 -22.66
N VAL A 9 22.54 13.76 -22.31
CA VAL A 9 22.52 14.26 -20.92
C VAL A 9 21.11 14.67 -20.50
N ILE A 10 20.34 15.30 -21.39
CA ILE A 10 18.94 15.67 -21.13
C ILE A 10 18.07 14.42 -20.95
N LEU A 11 18.28 13.38 -21.77
CA LEU A 11 17.52 12.13 -21.65
C LEU A 11 17.81 11.39 -20.33
N CYS A 12 19.06 11.40 -19.85
CA CYS A 12 19.41 10.84 -18.55
C CYS A 12 18.81 11.63 -17.37
N LEU A 13 18.69 12.96 -17.46
CA LEU A 13 18.15 13.78 -16.38
C LEU A 13 16.63 13.57 -16.17
N ILE A 14 15.89 13.23 -17.24
CA ILE A 14 14.44 12.92 -17.15
C ILE A 14 14.21 11.58 -16.43
N SER A 15 15.12 10.61 -16.58
CA SER A 15 15.02 9.28 -15.95
C SER A 15 15.17 9.30 -14.42
N PHE A 16 15.79 10.35 -13.86
CA PHE A 16 16.00 10.52 -12.41
C PHE A 16 14.86 11.28 -11.72
N ALA A 17 13.86 11.76 -12.45
CA ALA A 17 12.68 12.36 -11.85
C ALA A 17 11.78 11.26 -11.23
N CYS A 18 12.07 10.95 -9.96
CA CYS A 18 11.17 10.39 -8.94
C CYS A 18 10.01 9.52 -9.48
N GLN A 19 10.23 8.20 -9.52
CA GLN A 19 9.17 7.23 -9.79
C GLN A 19 8.38 7.03 -8.49
N ALA A 20 7.33 7.83 -8.30
CA ALA A 20 6.34 7.56 -7.26
C ALA A 20 5.61 6.27 -7.65
N GLU A 21 5.97 5.14 -7.01
CA GLU A 21 5.36 3.86 -7.35
C GLU A 21 3.96 3.75 -6.72
N MET A 22 2.97 3.46 -7.54
CA MET A 22 1.64 3.10 -7.08
C MET A 22 1.65 1.66 -6.60
N LYS A 23 1.21 1.44 -5.37
CA LYS A 23 1.16 0.15 -4.69
C LYS A 23 -0.27 -0.18 -4.31
N THR A 24 -0.54 -1.47 -4.12
CA THR A 24 -1.78 -1.99 -3.56
C THR A 24 -1.47 -2.87 -2.35
N CYS A 25 -2.50 -3.22 -1.58
CA CYS A 25 -2.40 -4.27 -0.59
C CYS A 25 -2.04 -5.62 -1.26
N PRO A 26 -1.23 -6.48 -0.63
CA PRO A 26 -0.94 -7.81 -1.16
C PRO A 26 -2.23 -8.60 -1.37
N ASP A 27 -2.36 -9.24 -2.53
CA ASP A 27 -3.51 -10.09 -2.82
C ASP A 27 -3.36 -11.42 -2.05
N PRO A 28 -4.36 -11.81 -1.22
CA PRO A 28 -4.29 -13.04 -0.44
C PRO A 28 -4.24 -14.31 -1.28
N LYS A 29 -4.56 -14.25 -2.58
CA LYS A 29 -4.60 -15.40 -3.49
C LYS A 29 -3.33 -15.58 -4.32
N THR A 30 -2.50 -14.56 -4.44
CA THR A 30 -1.34 -14.57 -5.34
C THR A 30 -0.01 -14.30 -4.64
N THR A 31 -0.06 -13.83 -3.39
CA THR A 31 1.12 -13.53 -2.58
C THR A 31 1.34 -14.57 -1.47
N SER A 32 2.39 -14.39 -0.67
CA SER A 32 2.70 -15.30 0.43
C SER A 32 1.64 -15.38 1.53
N LEU A 33 0.67 -14.46 1.51
CA LEU A 33 -0.50 -14.48 2.38
C LEU A 33 -1.32 -15.76 2.25
N GLN A 34 -1.32 -16.44 1.09
CA GLN A 34 -2.01 -17.71 0.92
C GLN A 34 -1.46 -18.82 1.84
N TRP A 35 -0.21 -18.67 2.30
CA TRP A 35 0.42 -19.55 3.28
C TRP A 35 0.45 -18.95 4.70
N GLY A 36 -0.26 -17.84 4.92
CA GLY A 36 -0.30 -17.15 6.21
C GLY A 36 0.94 -16.32 6.52
N GLU A 37 1.76 -15.98 5.52
CA GLU A 37 3.00 -15.23 5.71
C GLU A 37 2.91 -13.85 5.02
N PRO A 38 2.99 -12.72 5.76
CA PRO A 38 3.07 -11.40 5.16
C PRO A 38 4.27 -11.27 4.22
N PRO A 39 4.10 -10.85 2.95
CA PRO A 39 5.22 -10.64 2.05
C PRO A 39 5.99 -9.38 2.47
N SER A 40 7.32 -9.41 2.40
CA SER A 40 8.13 -8.19 2.59
C SER A 40 7.66 -7.07 1.65
N PRO A 41 7.55 -5.80 2.09
CA PRO A 41 7.96 -5.24 3.40
C PRO A 41 6.83 -5.21 4.45
N TRP A 42 5.76 -5.96 4.25
CA TRP A 42 4.62 -5.99 5.17
C TRP A 42 4.93 -6.81 6.41
N GLU A 43 4.44 -6.32 7.54
CA GLU A 43 4.57 -6.97 8.83
C GLU A 43 3.20 -7.32 9.41
N ILE A 44 3.19 -8.28 10.34
CA ILE A 44 1.99 -8.59 11.13
C ILE A 44 1.62 -7.35 11.94
N ASN A 45 0.37 -6.90 11.85
CA ASN A 45 -0.12 -5.83 12.71
C ASN A 45 -0.32 -6.40 14.14
N PRO A 46 0.41 -5.94 15.17
CA PRO A 46 0.28 -6.45 16.53
C PRO A 46 -1.10 -6.17 17.16
N PHE A 47 -1.88 -5.26 16.57
CA PHE A 47 -3.24 -4.95 17.00
C PHE A 47 -4.32 -5.73 16.21
N SER A 48 -3.90 -6.64 15.34
CA SER A 48 -4.80 -7.49 14.59
C SER A 48 -5.54 -8.46 15.53
N PRO A 49 -6.87 -8.64 15.40
CA PRO A 49 -7.62 -9.55 16.29
C PRO A 49 -7.26 -11.03 16.08
N ASN A 50 -6.77 -11.40 14.88
CA ASN A 50 -6.24 -12.72 14.57
C ASN A 50 -4.90 -12.60 13.83
N PRO A 51 -4.01 -13.60 13.90
CA PRO A 51 -2.82 -13.64 13.05
C PRO A 51 -3.19 -13.97 11.59
N PRO A 52 -2.33 -13.63 10.61
CA PRO A 52 -2.42 -14.18 9.26
C PRO A 52 -2.41 -15.70 9.28
N GLN A 53 -3.23 -16.32 8.43
CA GLN A 53 -3.40 -17.77 8.34
C GLN A 53 -3.53 -18.17 6.88
N ALA A 54 -3.08 -19.37 6.55
CA ALA A 54 -3.36 -19.97 5.26
C ALA A 54 -4.85 -20.27 5.16
N ASP A 55 -5.56 -19.54 4.31
CA ASP A 55 -6.99 -19.71 4.07
C ASP A 55 -7.34 -19.40 2.61
N GLU A 56 -7.89 -20.38 1.91
CA GLU A 56 -8.32 -20.26 0.51
C GLU A 56 -9.46 -19.26 0.32
N ASN A 57 -10.22 -18.97 1.38
CA ASN A 57 -11.31 -18.01 1.39
C ASN A 57 -10.88 -16.61 1.84
N ALA A 58 -9.58 -16.40 2.10
CA ALA A 58 -9.04 -15.11 2.45
C ALA A 58 -9.36 -14.09 1.36
N ARG A 59 -9.93 -12.95 1.78
CA ARG A 59 -10.27 -11.84 0.87
C ARG A 59 -9.94 -10.50 1.49
N PHE A 60 -9.55 -9.57 0.63
CA PHE A 60 -9.37 -8.17 1.00
C PHE A 60 -10.70 -7.57 1.51
N VAL A 61 -10.60 -6.71 2.52
CA VAL A 61 -11.73 -5.99 3.11
C VAL A 61 -11.53 -4.48 2.99
N GLN A 62 -10.36 -3.99 3.41
CA GLN A 62 -10.08 -2.56 3.40
C GLN A 62 -8.58 -2.26 3.50
N ALA A 63 -8.20 -1.09 2.98
CA ALA A 63 -6.91 -0.46 3.18
C ALA A 63 -7.09 0.81 4.02
N ASN A 64 -6.14 1.08 4.91
CA ASN A 64 -6.12 2.27 5.75
C ASN A 64 -4.78 2.98 5.55
N ILE A 65 -4.79 4.26 5.19
CA ILE A 65 -3.61 5.12 5.30
C ILE A 65 -3.68 5.78 6.67
N LEU A 66 -2.73 5.45 7.55
CA LEU A 66 -2.70 5.91 8.92
C LEU A 66 -2.02 7.27 9.00
N VAL A 67 -2.69 8.26 9.61
CA VAL A 67 -2.18 9.63 9.73
C VAL A 67 -2.07 10.01 11.20
N ALA A 68 -0.83 10.06 11.71
CA ALA A 68 -0.49 10.55 13.04
C ALA A 68 0.44 11.77 12.90
N GLY A 69 -0.12 12.90 12.46
CA GLY A 69 0.62 14.11 12.08
C GLY A 69 1.21 14.06 10.67
N MET A 70 1.85 12.95 10.29
CA MET A 70 2.22 12.59 8.89
C MET A 70 1.62 11.22 8.53
N GLY A 71 1.52 10.88 7.24
CA GLY A 71 1.14 9.53 6.79
C GLY A 71 2.24 8.53 7.18
N GLN A 72 1.97 7.65 8.14
CA GLN A 72 2.97 6.78 8.77
C GLN A 72 2.85 5.30 8.37
N GLY A 73 2.02 5.00 7.38
CA GLY A 73 1.96 3.67 6.81
C GLY A 73 0.59 3.30 6.27
N VAL A 74 0.54 2.09 5.74
CA VAL A 74 -0.70 1.47 5.25
C VAL A 74 -1.01 0.24 6.09
N SER A 75 -2.27 0.04 6.44
CA SER A 75 -2.75 -1.22 6.99
C SER A 75 -3.80 -1.85 6.09
N CYS A 76 -3.61 -3.12 5.77
CA CYS A 76 -4.52 -3.91 4.94
C CYS A 76 -5.23 -4.93 5.81
N THR A 77 -6.56 -4.94 5.76
CA THR A 77 -7.41 -5.87 6.49
C THR A 77 -7.99 -6.92 5.55
N TYR A 78 -7.98 -8.16 5.99
CA TYR A 78 -8.48 -9.32 5.28
C TYR A 78 -9.48 -10.09 6.13
N LYS A 79 -10.38 -10.80 5.46
CA LYS A 79 -11.36 -11.69 6.08
C LYS A 79 -11.07 -13.13 5.71
N THR A 80 -11.00 -13.98 6.71
CA THR A 80 -10.83 -15.44 6.64
C THR A 80 -12.07 -16.13 7.24
N ALA A 81 -12.07 -17.46 7.24
CA ALA A 81 -13.05 -18.29 7.94
C ALA A 81 -12.99 -18.09 9.48
N THR A 82 -11.80 -17.78 10.01
CA THR A 82 -11.55 -17.59 11.45
C THR A 82 -11.81 -16.18 11.95
N GLY A 83 -11.91 -15.19 11.05
CA GLY A 83 -12.26 -13.82 11.42
C GLY A 83 -11.61 -12.79 10.51
N LEU A 84 -11.23 -11.65 11.10
CA LEU A 84 -10.45 -10.63 10.42
C LEU A 84 -9.00 -10.71 10.87
N TYR A 85 -8.06 -10.42 9.98
CA TYR A 85 -6.69 -10.09 10.35
C TYR A 85 -6.23 -8.86 9.57
N SER A 86 -5.17 -8.23 10.05
CA SER A 86 -4.53 -7.12 9.34
C SER A 86 -3.01 -7.26 9.34
N ILE A 87 -2.41 -6.75 8.28
CA ILE A 87 -0.98 -6.50 8.15
C ILE A 87 -0.77 -5.00 8.01
N TRP A 88 0.44 -4.54 8.23
CA TRP A 88 0.79 -3.14 8.07
C TRP A 88 2.14 -2.98 7.38
N TRP A 89 2.36 -1.80 6.81
CA TRP A 89 3.63 -1.39 6.27
C TRP A 89 3.90 0.03 6.72
N GLN A 90 4.91 0.20 7.56
CA GLN A 90 5.36 1.50 8.04
C GLN A 90 6.22 2.18 6.98
N VAL A 91 5.61 3.10 6.23
CA VAL A 91 6.25 3.82 5.13
C VAL A 91 5.64 5.20 4.99
N ARG A 92 6.37 6.14 4.38
CA ARG A 92 5.80 7.44 4.01
C ARG A 92 4.87 7.24 2.82
N VAL A 93 3.59 7.53 3.03
CA VAL A 93 2.56 7.42 2.00
C VAL A 93 2.06 8.81 1.66
N MET A 94 1.87 9.08 0.37
CA MET A 94 1.22 10.31 -0.07
C MET A 94 -0.20 10.35 0.50
N ILE A 95 -0.52 11.43 1.23
CA ILE A 95 -1.86 11.63 1.79
C ILE A 95 -2.83 11.92 0.64
N PRO A 96 -3.93 11.16 0.49
CA PRO A 96 -4.94 11.43 -0.53
C PRO A 96 -5.55 12.82 -0.38
N ALA A 97 -5.98 13.40 -1.51
CA ALA A 97 -6.83 14.59 -1.48
C ALA A 97 -8.16 14.25 -0.79
N ARG A 98 -8.78 15.23 -0.12
CA ARG A 98 -10.07 15.01 0.56
C ARG A 98 -11.20 14.72 -0.43
N GLU A 99 -11.02 15.13 -1.67
CA GLU A 99 -11.95 14.95 -2.78
C GLU A 99 -11.71 13.63 -3.55
N ASP A 100 -10.69 12.83 -3.19
CA ASP A 100 -10.49 11.51 -3.80
C ASP A 100 -11.61 10.56 -3.38
N TYR A 101 -12.49 10.23 -4.32
CA TYR A 101 -13.67 9.40 -4.08
C TYR A 101 -13.36 7.95 -3.69
N ARG A 102 -12.11 7.50 -3.84
CA ARG A 102 -11.68 6.15 -3.43
C ARG A 102 -11.37 6.09 -1.93
N TRP A 103 -11.01 7.22 -1.33
CA TRP A 103 -10.49 7.31 0.02
C TRP A 103 -11.41 8.13 0.93
N ILE A 104 -12.04 7.47 1.89
CA ILE A 104 -12.92 8.09 2.86
C ILE A 104 -12.08 8.66 4.01
N TYR A 105 -12.13 9.97 4.21
CA TYR A 105 -11.47 10.62 5.35
C TYR A 105 -12.14 10.23 6.67
N THR A 106 -11.33 9.86 7.66
CA THR A 106 -11.75 9.47 9.01
C THR A 106 -10.85 10.11 10.06
N PHE A 107 -11.20 9.97 11.34
CA PHE A 107 -10.41 10.53 12.44
C PHE A 107 -8.96 10.00 12.49
N GLY A 108 -8.70 8.79 12.00
CA GLY A 108 -7.37 8.14 12.01
C GLY A 108 -6.58 8.25 10.70
N GLY A 109 -7.11 8.91 9.68
CA GLY A 109 -6.52 8.97 8.34
C GLY A 109 -7.54 8.70 7.25
N PHE A 110 -7.21 7.81 6.31
CA PHE A 110 -8.05 7.53 5.14
C PHE A 110 -8.34 6.03 5.01
N VAL A 111 -9.55 5.68 4.60
CA VAL A 111 -9.99 4.29 4.45
C VAL A 111 -10.52 4.06 3.04
N CYS A 112 -10.11 2.96 2.42
CA CYS A 112 -10.65 2.47 1.16
C CYS A 112 -11.19 1.05 1.35
N THR A 113 -12.45 0.82 0.98
CA THR A 113 -13.16 -0.47 1.13
C THR A 113 -13.57 -1.08 -0.23
N ASN A 114 -13.03 -0.55 -1.33
CA ASN A 114 -13.32 -1.01 -2.69
C ASN A 114 -12.49 -2.26 -3.02
N SER A 115 -12.26 -2.55 -4.31
CA SER A 115 -11.38 -3.65 -4.70
C SER A 115 -9.91 -3.35 -4.39
N LEU A 116 -9.07 -4.38 -4.40
CA LEU A 116 -7.62 -4.24 -4.24
C LEU A 116 -7.03 -3.23 -5.26
N GLN A 117 -7.55 -3.25 -6.49
CA GLN A 117 -7.12 -2.40 -7.60
C GLN A 117 -7.62 -0.96 -7.47
N ASP A 118 -8.68 -0.71 -6.71
CA ASP A 118 -9.18 0.64 -6.47
C ASP A 118 -8.46 1.30 -5.29
N CYS A 119 -8.03 0.49 -4.31
CA CYS A 119 -7.36 0.94 -3.10
C CYS A 119 -5.84 1.11 -3.29
N GLU A 120 -5.45 1.85 -4.34
CA GLU A 120 -4.06 2.15 -4.62
C GLU A 120 -3.55 3.33 -3.79
N PHE A 121 -2.28 3.28 -3.41
CA PHE A 121 -1.58 4.33 -2.68
C PHE A 121 -0.18 4.52 -3.23
N SER A 122 0.36 5.72 -3.13
CA SER A 122 1.72 6.02 -3.55
C SER A 122 2.65 6.07 -2.34
N VAL A 123 3.72 5.28 -2.39
CA VAL A 123 4.79 5.33 -1.39
C VAL A 123 5.86 6.30 -1.85
N VAL A 124 6.34 7.12 -0.92
CA VAL A 124 7.49 8.01 -1.13
C VAL A 124 8.70 7.27 -0.59
N GLU A 125 9.37 6.50 -1.45
CA GLU A 125 10.68 5.91 -1.13
C GLU A 125 11.75 7.02 -1.10
N GLU A 126 12.74 6.89 -0.21
CA GLU A 126 13.87 7.83 -0.05
C GLU A 126 14.89 7.72 -1.18
#